data_AF-A0AAW0LHA8-F1
#
_entry.id   AF-A0AAW0LHA8-F1
#
_cell.length_a   1.000
_cell.length_b   1.000
_cell.length_c   1.000
_cell.angle_alpha   90.00
_cell.angle_beta   90.00
_cell.angle_gamma   90.00
#
_symmetry.space_group_name_H-M   'P 1'
#
loop_
_entity.id
_entity.type
_entity.pdbx_description
1 polymer ?
#
loop_
_entity_poly.entity_id
_entity_poly.type
_entity_poly.pdbx_seq_one_letter_code
_entity_poly.pdbx_strand_id
1 'polypeptide(L)'
;MDVVHKRKCQVADKKLTLKSTDVFNNFLFGCGQNNQGLFSGAAGLLGLGRNPLSLIQQTATKYNRVFSYCLPSTSSATGSLTFGKTASSSSAIKFTPLSKLTEDTSFYGLDTLGISVGGKKLSIATSVFSKAGTIIDSGTVITRLPPDAYSAMKAAFKDKMKSYPLTSGFALFDTCYDLSKYTTISIPKISFSFSGNVNVDLDVSGIIVARKILQIRLLDQTITKSLAYIRKDYKRP
;
A
#
# COMPACT_ATOMS: atom_id res chain seq x y z
N MET A 1 -8.91 30.75 -28.65
CA MET A 1 -9.75 29.55 -28.72
C MET A 1 -8.82 28.36 -28.88
N ASP A 2 -8.57 27.62 -27.82
CA ASP A 2 -8.04 26.25 -27.92
C ASP A 2 -8.75 25.41 -26.88
N VAL A 3 -9.80 24.75 -27.36
CA VAL A 3 -10.57 23.77 -26.62
C VAL A 3 -9.67 22.56 -26.44
N VAL A 4 -9.02 22.46 -25.28
CA VAL A 4 -8.44 21.20 -24.83
C VAL A 4 -9.59 20.21 -24.70
N HIS A 5 -9.80 19.44 -25.76
CA HIS A 5 -10.75 18.34 -25.83
C HIS A 5 -10.52 17.44 -24.61
N LYS A 6 -11.48 17.47 -23.68
CA LYS A 6 -11.67 16.39 -22.70
C LYS A 6 -11.91 15.10 -23.49
N ARG A 7 -10.83 14.39 -23.83
CA ARG A 7 -10.92 13.07 -24.47
C ARG A 7 -11.56 12.11 -23.47
N LYS A 8 -12.85 11.85 -23.64
CA LYS A 8 -13.63 10.90 -22.84
C LYS A 8 -12.96 9.53 -22.93
N CYS A 9 -12.57 8.94 -21.79
CA CYS A 9 -12.35 7.50 -21.73
C CYS A 9 -13.68 6.82 -22.09
N GLN A 10 -13.67 5.96 -23.11
CA GLN A 10 -14.86 5.22 -23.50
C GLN A 10 -15.03 4.03 -22.57
N VAL A 11 -16.25 3.79 -22.11
CA VAL A 11 -16.63 2.56 -21.41
C VAL A 11 -17.00 1.52 -22.45
N ALA A 12 -16.51 0.30 -22.29
CA ALA A 12 -16.85 -0.84 -23.11
C ALA A 12 -17.18 -2.04 -22.21
N ASP A 13 -17.88 -3.03 -22.77
CA ASP A 13 -18.14 -4.30 -22.11
C ASP A 13 -17.58 -5.47 -22.92
N LYS A 14 -16.95 -6.43 -22.24
CA LYS A 14 -16.48 -7.68 -22.83
C LYS A 14 -16.55 -8.81 -21.82
N LYS A 15 -16.34 -10.03 -22.30
CA LYS A 15 -16.14 -11.21 -21.46
C LYS A 15 -14.80 -11.11 -20.73
N LEU A 16 -14.81 -11.19 -19.41
CA LEU A 16 -13.62 -11.31 -18.56
C LEU A 16 -13.52 -12.75 -18.01
N THR A 17 -12.38 -13.39 -18.21
CA THR A 17 -12.07 -14.71 -17.64
C THR A 17 -10.92 -14.59 -16.65
N LEU A 18 -11.17 -14.84 -15.37
CA LEU A 18 -10.12 -14.81 -14.33
C LEU A 18 -9.51 -16.19 -14.04
N LYS A 19 -10.31 -17.24 -14.19
CA LYS A 19 -9.92 -18.66 -14.14
C LYS A 19 -10.73 -19.41 -15.17
N SER A 20 -10.34 -20.64 -15.50
CA SER A 20 -11.08 -21.49 -16.46
C SER A 20 -12.58 -21.61 -16.13
N THR A 21 -12.95 -21.56 -14.85
CA THR A 21 -14.34 -21.64 -14.36
C THR A 21 -14.96 -20.29 -13.99
N ASP A 22 -14.20 -19.20 -14.07
CA ASP A 22 -14.59 -17.89 -13.55
C ASP A 22 -14.70 -16.89 -14.71
N VAL A 23 -15.83 -16.98 -15.41
CA VAL A 23 -16.18 -16.17 -16.57
C VAL A 23 -17.27 -15.17 -16.19
N PHE A 24 -17.04 -13.90 -16.53
CA PHE A 24 -17.95 -12.79 -16.30
C PHE A 24 -18.29 -12.16 -17.65
N ASN A 25 -19.55 -12.28 -18.08
CA ASN A 25 -20.04 -11.64 -19.29
C ASN A 25 -20.35 -10.17 -19.02
N ASN A 26 -20.29 -9.34 -20.07
CA ASN A 26 -20.59 -7.91 -20.02
C ASN A 26 -19.82 -7.16 -18.92
N PHE A 27 -18.56 -7.57 -18.66
CA PHE A 27 -17.68 -6.90 -17.72
C PHE A 27 -17.31 -5.52 -18.27
N LEU A 28 -17.64 -4.47 -17.53
CA LEU A 28 -17.41 -3.09 -17.89
C LEU A 28 -15.96 -2.69 -17.59
N PHE A 29 -15.30 -2.04 -18.54
CA PHE A 29 -13.96 -1.48 -18.36
C PHE A 29 -13.77 -0.21 -19.20
N GLY A 30 -12.75 0.57 -18.87
CA GLY A 30 -12.38 1.76 -19.62
C GLY A 30 -11.35 1.46 -20.72
N CYS A 31 -11.55 2.01 -21.90
CA CYS A 31 -10.60 1.95 -23.01
C CYS A 31 -9.62 3.13 -22.94
N GLY A 32 -8.35 2.84 -22.68
CA GLY A 32 -7.27 3.82 -22.72
C GLY A 32 -6.69 3.98 -24.14
N GLN A 33 -6.87 5.15 -24.75
CA GLN A 33 -6.45 5.42 -26.14
C GLN A 33 -5.06 6.08 -26.23
N ASN A 34 -4.71 6.91 -25.24
CA ASN A 34 -3.41 7.57 -25.13
C ASN A 34 -2.93 7.44 -23.69
N ASN A 35 -2.14 6.40 -23.44
CA ASN A 35 -1.72 6.03 -22.10
C ASN A 35 -0.31 6.59 -21.86
N GLN A 36 -0.15 7.37 -20.80
CA GLN A 36 1.12 7.97 -20.37
C GLN A 36 1.50 7.39 -19.00
N GLY A 37 2.79 7.17 -18.75
CA GLY A 37 3.29 6.65 -17.48
C GLY A 37 4.13 5.39 -17.60
N LEU A 38 4.42 4.75 -16.47
CA LEU A 38 5.36 3.62 -16.35
C LEU A 38 4.67 2.25 -16.54
N PHE A 39 3.89 2.09 -17.61
CA PHE A 39 3.10 0.87 -17.85
C PHE A 39 3.79 -0.13 -18.80
N SER A 40 5.12 -0.12 -18.88
CA SER A 40 5.86 -0.90 -19.87
C SER A 40 5.49 -2.39 -19.82
N GLY A 41 4.95 -2.91 -20.92
CA GLY A 41 4.52 -4.30 -21.07
C GLY A 41 3.11 -4.64 -20.55
N ALA A 42 2.38 -3.71 -19.94
CA ALA A 42 1.03 -3.93 -19.45
C ALA A 42 -0.03 -3.46 -20.47
N ALA A 43 -1.07 -4.27 -20.69
CA ALA A 43 -2.21 -3.91 -21.55
C ALA A 43 -3.23 -2.98 -20.86
N GLY A 44 -3.11 -2.78 -19.54
CA GLY A 44 -4.02 -1.93 -18.78
C GLY A 44 -3.83 -2.06 -17.26
N LEU A 45 -4.77 -1.50 -16.51
CA LEU A 45 -4.79 -1.51 -15.05
C LEU A 45 -6.00 -2.28 -14.52
N LEU A 46 -5.76 -3.14 -13.53
CA LEU A 46 -6.81 -3.87 -12.83
C LEU A 46 -7.27 -3.08 -11.60
N GLY A 47 -8.45 -2.45 -11.69
CA GLY A 47 -9.01 -1.67 -10.59
C GLY A 47 -9.56 -2.57 -9.47
N LEU A 48 -8.90 -2.55 -8.30
CA LEU A 48 -9.33 -3.30 -7.10
C LEU A 48 -10.09 -2.45 -6.06
N GLY A 49 -10.35 -1.17 -6.36
CA GLY A 49 -11.04 -0.26 -5.44
C GLY A 49 -12.51 -0.61 -5.19
N ARG A 50 -13.21 0.26 -4.47
CA ARG A 50 -14.61 0.07 -4.04
C ARG A 50 -15.64 0.70 -5.00
N ASN A 51 -15.19 1.32 -6.08
CA ASN A 51 -16.06 1.91 -7.11
C ASN A 51 -16.92 0.83 -7.81
N PRO A 52 -18.19 1.10 -8.18
CA PRO A 52 -19.06 0.13 -8.85
C PRO A 52 -18.50 -0.51 -10.12
N LEU A 53 -17.62 0.18 -10.86
CA LEU A 53 -16.95 -0.35 -12.06
C LEU A 53 -15.66 -1.13 -11.73
N SER A 54 -15.28 -1.27 -10.47
CA SER A 54 -14.11 -2.08 -10.10
C SER A 54 -14.36 -3.56 -10.31
N LEU A 55 -13.28 -4.34 -10.45
CA LEU A 55 -13.37 -5.80 -10.51
C LEU A 55 -14.09 -6.34 -9.28
N ILE A 56 -13.78 -5.80 -8.11
CA ILE A 56 -14.31 -6.26 -6.82
C ILE A 56 -15.83 -6.08 -6.73
N GLN A 57 -16.36 -4.98 -7.28
CA GLN A 57 -17.81 -4.74 -7.28
C GLN A 57 -18.55 -5.53 -8.35
N GLN A 58 -18.03 -5.56 -9.59
CA GLN A 58 -18.69 -6.28 -10.68
C GLN A 58 -18.70 -7.81 -10.47
N THR A 59 -17.74 -8.35 -9.71
CA THR A 59 -17.66 -9.79 -9.38
C THR A 59 -18.19 -10.14 -7.99
N ALA A 60 -18.89 -9.19 -7.33
CA ALA A 60 -19.31 -9.30 -5.94
C ALA A 60 -20.22 -10.52 -5.66
N THR A 61 -21.10 -10.90 -6.58
CA THR A 61 -21.98 -12.07 -6.41
C THR A 61 -21.18 -13.37 -6.22
N LYS A 62 -20.02 -13.49 -6.87
CA LYS A 62 -19.17 -14.68 -6.82
C LYS A 62 -18.14 -14.62 -5.69
N TYR A 63 -17.50 -13.47 -5.51
CA TYR A 63 -16.37 -13.32 -4.59
C TYR A 63 -16.70 -12.57 -3.30
N ASN A 64 -17.95 -12.17 -3.11
CA ASN A 64 -18.43 -11.46 -1.94
C ASN A 64 -17.64 -10.20 -1.59
N ARG A 65 -17.09 -9.51 -2.60
CA ARG A 65 -16.23 -8.32 -2.46
C ARG A 65 -14.98 -8.55 -1.58
N VAL A 66 -14.52 -9.79 -1.47
CA VAL A 66 -13.32 -10.17 -0.73
C VAL A 66 -12.20 -10.47 -1.71
N PHE A 67 -11.02 -9.95 -1.40
CA PHE A 67 -9.79 -10.33 -2.08
C PHE A 67 -8.61 -10.22 -1.11
N SER A 68 -7.49 -10.81 -1.49
CA SER A 68 -6.22 -10.69 -0.80
C SER A 68 -5.09 -10.72 -1.80
N TYR A 69 -3.98 -10.07 -1.46
CA TYR A 69 -2.77 -10.11 -2.27
C TYR A 69 -1.51 -10.25 -1.42
N CYS A 70 -0.49 -10.85 -2.01
CA CYS A 70 0.88 -10.84 -1.53
C CYS A 70 1.78 -10.31 -2.66
N LEU A 71 2.28 -9.08 -2.52
CA LEU A 71 3.14 -8.46 -3.53
C LEU A 71 4.59 -8.90 -3.31
N PRO A 72 5.30 -9.39 -4.35
CA PRO A 72 6.69 -9.84 -4.24
C PRO A 72 7.66 -8.66 -4.13
N SER A 73 8.82 -8.83 -3.47
CA SER A 73 9.79 -7.73 -3.22
C SER A 73 10.75 -7.51 -4.38
N THR A 74 10.83 -8.47 -5.28
CA THR A 74 11.65 -8.41 -6.48
C THR A 74 10.79 -8.77 -7.69
N SER A 75 11.21 -8.32 -8.87
CA SER A 75 10.56 -8.67 -10.14
C SER A 75 10.70 -10.15 -10.50
N SER A 76 11.66 -10.85 -9.90
CA SER A 76 11.89 -12.29 -10.10
C SER A 76 11.06 -13.18 -9.19
N ALA A 77 10.42 -12.63 -8.15
CA ALA A 77 9.62 -13.40 -7.21
C ALA A 77 8.14 -13.39 -7.59
N THR A 78 7.46 -14.51 -7.31
CA THR A 78 6.03 -14.67 -7.59
C THR A 78 5.19 -14.18 -6.42
N GLY A 79 4.22 -13.31 -6.71
CA GLY A 79 3.20 -12.91 -5.75
C GLY A 79 1.91 -13.72 -5.86
N SER A 80 0.88 -13.31 -5.12
CA SER A 80 -0.46 -13.86 -5.27
C SER A 80 -1.52 -12.75 -5.26
N LEU A 81 -2.62 -13.00 -5.98
CA LEU A 81 -3.85 -12.23 -5.93
C LEU A 81 -5.01 -13.23 -5.96
N THR A 82 -5.80 -13.25 -4.91
CA THR A 82 -6.91 -14.19 -4.75
C THR A 82 -8.20 -13.44 -4.53
N PHE A 83 -9.25 -13.84 -5.26
CA PHE A 83 -10.60 -13.33 -5.10
C PHE A 83 -11.48 -14.35 -4.38
N GLY A 84 -12.37 -13.84 -3.53
CA GLY A 84 -13.25 -14.64 -2.69
C GLY A 84 -12.64 -14.96 -1.33
N LYS A 85 -13.47 -15.52 -0.46
CA LYS A 85 -13.04 -16.02 0.84
C LYS A 85 -12.28 -17.33 0.65
N THR A 86 -11.02 -17.38 1.06
CA THR A 86 -10.29 -18.63 1.23
C THR A 86 -10.58 -19.22 2.61
N ALA A 87 -10.59 -20.56 2.71
CA ALA A 87 -10.87 -21.26 3.96
C ALA A 87 -9.78 -21.06 5.03
N SER A 88 -8.60 -20.56 4.65
CA SER A 88 -7.47 -20.34 5.56
C SER A 88 -7.59 -19.01 6.30
N SER A 89 -8.32 -18.98 7.41
CA SER A 89 -8.07 -18.00 8.46
C SER A 89 -6.94 -18.52 9.35
N SER A 90 -5.68 -18.28 8.94
CA SER A 90 -4.55 -18.47 9.85
C SER A 90 -4.72 -17.52 11.04
N SER A 91 -4.45 -18.01 12.26
CA SER A 91 -4.41 -17.19 13.48
C SER A 91 -3.36 -16.06 13.41
N ALA A 92 -2.45 -16.11 12.43
CA ALA A 92 -1.45 -15.07 12.18
C ALA A 92 -2.01 -13.82 11.47
N ILE A 93 -3.22 -13.87 10.90
CA ILE A 93 -3.81 -12.73 10.19
C ILE A 93 -4.41 -11.75 11.21
N LYS A 94 -3.96 -10.50 11.16
CA LYS A 94 -4.52 -9.40 11.96
C LYS A 94 -5.58 -8.66 11.17
N PHE A 95 -6.65 -8.25 11.84
CA PHE A 95 -7.78 -7.56 11.23
C PHE A 95 -8.02 -6.23 11.90
N THR A 96 -8.13 -5.18 11.10
CA THR A 96 -8.51 -3.83 11.53
C THR A 96 -9.71 -3.36 10.70
N PRO A 97 -10.66 -2.61 11.29
CA PRO A 97 -11.77 -2.04 10.54
C PRO A 97 -11.29 -1.12 9.40
N LEU A 98 -12.01 -1.12 8.28
CA LEU A 98 -11.84 -0.07 7.28
C LEU A 98 -12.33 1.27 7.85
N SER A 99 -11.60 2.34 7.54
CA SER A 99 -11.90 3.69 8.03
C SER A 99 -13.17 4.26 7.43
N LYS A 100 -14.01 4.85 8.30
CA LYS A 100 -15.20 5.60 7.88
C LYS A 100 -14.87 6.87 7.10
N LEU A 101 -13.67 7.44 7.27
CA LEU A 101 -13.23 8.62 6.51
C LEU A 101 -13.18 8.37 4.99
N THR A 102 -13.09 7.10 4.59
CA THR A 102 -13.04 6.68 3.19
C THR A 102 -14.30 5.93 2.75
N GLU A 103 -15.35 5.93 3.57
CA GLU A 103 -16.55 5.11 3.34
C GLU A 103 -17.20 5.41 1.98
N ASP A 104 -17.31 6.69 1.62
CA ASP A 104 -17.91 7.16 0.36
C ASP A 104 -16.92 7.28 -0.80
N THR A 105 -15.69 6.78 -0.62
CA THR A 105 -14.64 6.80 -1.65
C THR A 105 -14.42 5.42 -2.26
N SER A 106 -13.67 5.37 -3.36
CA SER A 106 -13.21 4.09 -3.94
C SER A 106 -12.01 3.48 -3.19
N PHE A 107 -11.43 4.18 -2.21
CA PHE A 107 -10.22 3.75 -1.52
C PHE A 107 -10.52 2.83 -0.33
N TYR A 108 -9.54 2.00 0.02
CA TYR A 108 -9.53 1.27 1.29
C TYR A 108 -8.74 2.09 2.30
N GLY A 109 -9.46 2.78 3.19
CA GLY A 109 -8.84 3.55 4.26
C GLY A 109 -8.64 2.76 5.55
N LEU A 110 -7.66 3.16 6.33
CA LEU A 110 -7.37 2.66 7.67
C LEU A 110 -7.29 3.82 8.66
N ASP A 111 -7.57 3.56 9.94
CA ASP A 111 -7.40 4.56 11.00
C ASP A 111 -6.06 4.34 11.70
N THR A 112 -5.06 5.15 11.34
CA THR A 112 -3.72 5.12 11.96
C THR A 112 -3.73 5.89 13.28
N LEU A 113 -3.25 5.26 14.35
CA LEU A 113 -3.22 5.79 15.72
C LEU A 113 -1.82 6.19 16.18
N GLY A 114 -0.78 5.75 15.48
CA GLY A 114 0.59 6.09 15.82
C GLY A 114 1.63 5.27 15.07
N ILE A 115 2.88 5.69 15.24
CA ILE A 115 4.07 5.05 14.71
C ILE A 115 5.01 4.78 15.89
N SER A 116 5.67 3.63 15.88
CA SER A 116 6.75 3.31 16.83
C SER A 116 8.06 3.05 16.08
N VAL A 117 9.17 3.49 16.66
CA VAL A 117 10.53 3.24 16.14
C VAL A 117 11.37 2.63 17.25
N GLY A 118 11.99 1.49 16.98
CA GLY A 118 12.78 0.74 17.95
C GLY A 118 11.99 0.35 19.20
N GLY A 119 10.70 0.04 19.04
CA GLY A 119 9.78 -0.33 20.13
C GLY A 119 9.22 0.85 20.94
N LYS A 120 9.64 2.10 20.67
CA LYS A 120 9.10 3.29 21.35
C LYS A 120 8.05 3.99 20.48
N LYS A 121 6.84 4.16 21.01
CA LYS A 121 5.79 4.97 20.37
C LYS A 121 6.22 6.43 20.30
N LEU A 122 6.07 7.03 19.12
CA LEU A 122 6.41 8.43 18.90
C LEU A 122 5.30 9.35 19.43
N SER A 123 5.70 10.51 19.95
CA SER A 123 4.78 11.54 20.42
C SER A 123 4.21 12.35 19.26
N ILE A 124 3.32 11.73 18.49
CA ILE A 124 2.61 12.35 17.36
C ILE A 124 1.14 12.47 17.75
N ALA A 125 0.55 13.67 17.60
CA ALA A 125 -0.87 13.87 17.87
C ALA A 125 -1.70 13.01 16.91
N THR A 126 -2.70 12.29 17.43
CA THR A 126 -3.59 11.43 16.63
C THR A 126 -4.32 12.20 15.53
N SER A 127 -4.56 13.50 15.75
CA SER A 127 -5.14 14.42 14.77
C SER A 127 -4.32 14.57 13.48
N VAL A 128 -3.00 14.35 13.54
CA VAL A 128 -2.14 14.37 12.35
C VAL A 128 -2.57 13.28 11.37
N PHE A 129 -2.89 12.09 11.88
CA PHE A 129 -3.36 10.97 11.08
C PHE A 129 -4.83 11.11 10.70
N SER A 130 -5.71 11.48 11.65
CA SER A 130 -7.15 11.52 11.39
C SER A 130 -7.56 12.64 10.43
N LYS A 131 -6.81 13.75 10.35
CA LYS A 131 -7.05 14.82 9.36
C LYS A 131 -6.58 14.44 7.95
N ALA A 132 -5.45 13.74 7.85
CA ALA A 132 -4.90 13.32 6.56
C ALA A 132 -5.58 12.08 5.99
N GLY A 133 -6.08 11.19 6.87
CA GLY A 133 -6.50 9.85 6.51
C GLY A 133 -5.32 8.93 6.21
N THR A 134 -5.60 7.63 6.03
CA THR A 134 -4.62 6.65 5.56
C THR A 134 -5.30 5.76 4.55
N ILE A 135 -4.69 5.53 3.39
CA ILE A 135 -5.20 4.64 2.34
C ILE A 135 -4.19 3.54 2.02
N ILE A 136 -4.70 2.38 1.62
CA ILE A 136 -3.90 1.31 1.03
C ILE A 136 -3.84 1.56 -0.49
N ASP A 137 -2.63 1.77 -1.02
CA ASP A 137 -2.42 2.06 -2.44
C ASP A 137 -1.27 1.23 -3.02
N SER A 138 -1.61 0.22 -3.84
CA SER A 138 -0.63 -0.60 -4.55
C SER A 138 -0.01 0.09 -5.77
N GLY A 139 -0.58 1.23 -6.22
CA GLY A 139 -0.04 2.03 -7.31
C GLY A 139 1.08 2.98 -6.88
N THR A 140 1.27 3.14 -5.58
CA THR A 140 2.29 4.02 -5.01
C THR A 140 3.48 3.19 -4.48
N VAL A 141 4.67 3.47 -5.02
CA VAL A 141 5.89 2.68 -4.76
C VAL A 141 6.47 2.91 -3.37
N ILE A 142 6.16 4.03 -2.70
CA ILE A 142 6.65 4.42 -1.38
C ILE A 142 5.48 4.97 -0.58
N THR A 143 5.29 4.57 0.69
CA THR A 143 4.19 5.07 1.55
C THR A 143 4.10 6.58 1.49
N ARG A 144 2.98 7.20 1.92
CA ARG A 144 2.96 8.62 2.22
C ARG A 144 2.53 8.99 3.65
N LEU A 145 3.25 9.89 4.32
CA LEU A 145 3.02 10.35 5.70
C LEU A 145 2.83 11.86 5.74
N PRO A 146 1.98 12.35 6.65
CA PRO A 146 1.91 13.78 6.96
C PRO A 146 3.29 14.31 7.43
N PRO A 147 3.64 15.56 7.12
CA PRO A 147 4.96 16.13 7.42
C PRO A 147 5.39 15.99 8.90
N ASP A 148 4.48 16.17 9.85
CA ASP A 148 4.77 16.06 11.28
C ASP A 148 5.08 14.62 11.69
N ALA A 149 4.27 13.67 11.21
CA ALA A 149 4.46 12.25 11.47
C ALA A 149 5.78 11.76 10.86
N TYR A 150 6.07 12.22 9.65
CA TYR A 150 7.33 11.95 9.01
C TYR A 150 8.51 12.49 9.82
N SER A 151 8.51 13.78 10.13
CA SER A 151 9.64 14.44 10.79
C SER A 151 9.97 13.76 12.11
N ALA A 152 8.94 13.40 12.89
CA ALA A 152 9.10 12.64 14.13
C ALA A 152 9.71 11.25 13.89
N MET A 153 9.20 10.51 12.90
CA MET A 153 9.70 9.17 12.56
C MET A 153 11.14 9.21 12.07
N LYS A 154 11.48 10.14 11.18
CA LYS A 154 12.84 10.36 10.66
C LYS A 154 13.82 10.67 11.77
N ALA A 155 13.47 11.60 12.66
CA ALA A 155 14.33 11.97 13.78
C ALA A 155 14.61 10.77 14.70
N ALA A 156 13.57 10.03 15.08
CA ALA A 156 13.72 8.83 15.91
C ALA A 156 14.53 7.73 15.21
N PHE A 157 14.36 7.59 13.89
CA PHE A 157 15.14 6.62 13.14
C PHE A 157 16.62 7.01 13.06
N LYS A 158 16.92 8.28 12.76
CA LYS A 158 18.29 8.80 12.71
C LYS A 158 19.01 8.64 14.03
N ASP A 159 18.32 8.89 15.15
CA ASP A 159 18.87 8.66 16.49
C ASP A 159 19.29 7.20 16.69
N LYS A 160 18.45 6.25 16.25
CA LYS A 160 18.74 4.81 16.35
C LYS A 160 19.83 4.32 15.39
N MET A 161 20.13 5.07 14.33
CA MET A 161 21.14 4.72 13.32
C MET A 161 22.43 5.54 13.43
N LYS A 162 22.61 6.31 14.50
CA LYS A 162 23.74 7.25 14.64
C LYS A 162 25.14 6.64 14.49
N SER A 163 25.28 5.32 14.64
CA SER A 163 26.52 4.57 14.42
C SER A 163 26.91 4.41 12.95
N TYR A 164 26.02 4.77 12.03
CA TYR A 164 26.18 4.64 10.60
C TYR A 164 26.30 6.04 9.97
N PRO A 165 27.30 6.27 9.09
CA PRO A 165 27.50 7.59 8.49
C PRO A 165 26.38 7.92 7.51
N LEU A 166 25.88 9.15 7.59
CA LEU A 166 24.96 9.68 6.58
C LEU A 166 25.69 9.97 5.28
N THR A 167 24.96 9.89 4.17
CA THR A 167 25.41 10.31 2.84
C THR A 167 24.37 11.22 2.19
N SER A 168 24.65 11.73 1.00
CA SER A 168 23.74 12.63 0.29
C SER A 168 22.40 11.98 -0.02
N GLY A 169 21.36 12.82 -0.06
CA GLY A 169 20.04 12.41 -0.55
C GLY A 169 20.11 11.97 -2.02
N PHE A 170 19.18 11.12 -2.43
CA PHE A 170 19.12 10.58 -3.79
C PHE A 170 17.68 10.55 -4.29
N ALA A 171 17.40 11.20 -5.41
CA ALA A 171 16.06 11.30 -5.98
C ALA A 171 15.04 11.80 -4.93
N LEU A 172 14.05 10.97 -4.58
CA LEU A 172 13.05 11.29 -3.55
C LEU A 172 13.54 11.00 -2.12
N PHE A 173 14.74 10.43 -1.95
CA PHE A 173 15.29 10.00 -0.66
C PHE A 173 16.16 11.04 0.04
N ASP A 174 15.84 11.40 1.29
CA ASP A 174 16.52 12.46 2.06
C ASP A 174 17.40 11.95 3.22
N THR A 175 17.29 10.67 3.61
CA THR A 175 18.03 10.07 4.72
C THR A 175 18.73 8.79 4.26
N CYS A 176 19.91 8.97 3.69
CA CYS A 176 20.73 7.86 3.19
C CYS A 176 21.91 7.62 4.13
N TYR A 177 22.33 6.35 4.27
CA TYR A 177 23.52 5.94 5.03
C TYR A 177 24.53 5.29 4.11
N ASP A 178 25.83 5.54 4.30
CA ASP A 178 26.89 4.74 3.70
C ASP A 178 27.20 3.54 4.60
N LEU A 179 26.96 2.35 4.06
CA LEU A 179 27.13 1.10 4.79
C LEU A 179 28.12 0.15 4.14
N SER A 180 28.91 0.65 3.18
CA SER A 180 29.93 -0.11 2.47
C SER A 180 30.92 -0.81 3.39
N LYS A 181 31.17 -0.26 4.59
CA LYS A 181 32.11 -0.77 5.59
C LYS A 181 31.49 -1.70 6.65
N TYR A 182 30.20 -2.04 6.53
CA TYR A 182 29.47 -2.80 7.55
C TYR A 182 29.00 -4.13 7.01
N THR A 183 29.37 -5.22 7.68
CA THR A 183 28.94 -6.59 7.36
C THR A 183 27.64 -6.97 8.07
N THR A 184 27.40 -6.38 9.25
CA THR A 184 26.17 -6.54 10.03
C THR A 184 25.60 -5.17 10.35
N ILE A 185 24.31 -4.99 10.06
CA ILE A 185 23.62 -3.71 10.28
C ILE A 185 22.36 -3.96 11.10
N SER A 186 22.20 -3.21 12.19
CA SER A 186 20.99 -3.23 13.00
C SER A 186 20.04 -2.14 12.52
N ILE A 187 18.88 -2.56 12.05
CA ILE A 187 17.84 -1.67 11.52
C ILE A 187 16.75 -1.56 12.58
N PRO A 188 16.47 -0.36 13.11
CA PRO A 188 15.43 -0.22 14.11
C PRO A 188 14.07 -0.55 13.49
N LYS A 189 13.33 -1.40 14.20
CA LYS A 189 11.99 -1.81 13.84
C LYS A 189 11.05 -0.60 13.76
N ILE A 190 10.29 -0.49 12.68
CA ILE A 190 9.18 0.46 12.56
C ILE A 190 7.88 -0.33 12.69
N SER A 191 6.89 0.23 13.38
CA SER A 191 5.54 -0.34 13.41
C SER A 191 4.46 0.73 13.37
N PHE A 192 3.35 0.39 12.75
CA PHE A 192 2.13 1.21 12.71
C PHE A 192 1.07 0.61 13.62
N SER A 193 0.44 1.47 14.41
CA SER A 193 -0.71 1.12 15.23
C SER A 193 -1.99 1.57 14.52
N PHE A 194 -2.94 0.67 14.33
CA PHE A 194 -4.24 0.93 13.73
C PHE A 194 -5.38 0.71 14.72
N SER A 195 -6.60 1.15 14.37
CA SER A 195 -7.81 0.87 15.15
C SER A 195 -8.02 -0.63 15.38
N GLY A 196 -8.69 -0.96 16.48
CA GLY A 196 -8.84 -2.35 16.93
C GLY A 196 -7.58 -2.94 17.59
N ASN A 197 -6.68 -2.08 18.09
CA ASN A 197 -5.43 -2.47 18.76
C ASN A 197 -4.50 -3.33 17.89
N VAL A 198 -4.51 -3.09 16.58
CA VAL A 198 -3.67 -3.83 15.63
C VAL A 198 -2.35 -3.11 15.45
N ASN A 199 -1.26 -3.80 15.79
CA ASN A 199 0.09 -3.34 15.47
C ASN A 199 0.65 -4.15 14.31
N VAL A 200 1.14 -3.46 13.28
CA VAL A 200 1.80 -4.05 12.13
C VAL A 200 3.25 -3.62 12.12
N ASP A 201 4.13 -4.61 12.18
CA ASP A 201 5.56 -4.41 12.11
C ASP A 201 6.01 -4.41 10.67
N LEU A 202 6.95 -3.52 10.38
CA LEU A 202 7.45 -3.36 9.03
C LEU A 202 8.60 -4.33 8.78
N ASP A 203 8.51 -5.06 7.67
CA ASP A 203 9.63 -5.84 7.19
C ASP A 203 10.77 -4.92 6.79
N VAL A 204 12.02 -5.39 6.95
CA VAL A 204 13.22 -4.61 6.62
C VAL A 204 13.19 -4.11 5.16
N SER A 205 12.66 -4.91 4.22
CA SER A 205 12.52 -4.50 2.82
C SER A 205 11.49 -3.38 2.59
N GLY A 206 10.58 -3.16 3.54
CA GLY A 206 9.65 -2.03 3.56
C GLY A 206 10.22 -0.79 4.27
N ILE A 207 11.17 -0.98 5.17
CA ILE A 207 11.88 0.11 5.86
C ILE A 207 12.97 0.69 4.95
N ILE A 208 13.68 -0.15 4.21
CA ILE A 208 14.90 0.21 3.50
C ILE A 208 14.94 -0.39 2.10
N VAL A 209 15.36 0.44 1.15
CA VAL A 209 15.70 0.00 -0.22
C VAL A 209 17.22 -0.09 -0.34
N ALA A 210 17.79 -1.23 -0.73
CA ALA A 210 19.24 -1.36 -0.99
C ALA A 210 19.60 -1.02 -2.45
N ARG A 211 20.77 -0.40 -2.68
CA ARG A 211 21.41 -0.29 -4.02
C ARG A 211 22.74 -1.05 -3.98
N LYS A 212 23.25 -1.45 -5.15
CA LYS A 212 24.48 -2.27 -5.35
C LYS A 212 25.77 -1.75 -4.68
N ILE A 213 25.73 -0.59 -4.03
CA ILE A 213 26.71 -0.15 -3.03
C ILE A 213 25.88 0.14 -1.78
N LEU A 214 26.11 -0.64 -0.73
CA LEU A 214 25.43 -0.63 0.57
C LEU A 214 25.00 0.78 1.00
N GLN A 215 23.72 1.10 0.74
CA GLN A 215 23.08 2.29 1.27
C GLN A 215 21.76 1.87 1.91
N ILE A 216 21.69 1.99 3.23
CA ILE A 216 20.41 1.94 3.93
C ILE A 216 19.74 3.29 3.74
N ARG A 217 18.48 3.25 3.35
CA ARG A 217 17.68 4.41 3.00
C ARG A 217 16.51 4.47 3.92
N LEU A 218 16.47 5.54 4.68
CA LEU A 218 15.29 5.93 5.41
C LEU A 218 14.77 7.18 4.82
N LEU A 219 13.49 7.32 4.94
CA LEU A 219 12.82 8.38 4.27
C LEU A 219 11.50 8.61 4.92
N ASP A 220 10.96 9.72 4.46
CA ASP A 220 9.55 10.00 4.43
C ASP A 220 8.93 8.70 4.03
N GLN A 221 8.09 8.23 4.95
CA GLN A 221 7.02 7.34 4.58
C GLN A 221 7.50 5.89 4.37
N THR A 222 7.43 5.13 5.47
CA THR A 222 7.79 3.71 5.48
C THR A 222 6.70 2.84 4.87
N ILE A 223 7.06 1.99 3.90
CA ILE A 223 6.17 0.95 3.36
C ILE A 223 6.14 -0.22 4.31
N THR A 224 4.98 -0.83 4.45
CA THR A 224 4.98 -2.27 4.69
C THR A 224 4.04 -2.95 3.74
N LYS A 225 4.57 -4.04 3.20
CA LYS A 225 3.80 -5.11 2.61
C LYS A 225 3.00 -5.75 3.73
N SER A 226 1.86 -5.16 4.04
CA SER A 226 0.86 -5.81 4.87
C SER A 226 -0.01 -6.62 3.93
N LEU A 227 -0.11 -7.93 4.21
CA LEU A 227 -1.19 -8.75 3.69
C LEU A 227 -2.50 -8.06 4.05
N ALA A 228 -3.16 -7.42 3.09
CA ALA A 228 -4.49 -6.87 3.27
C ALA A 228 -5.49 -7.97 2.92
N TYR A 229 -6.12 -8.56 3.92
CA TYR A 229 -7.36 -9.29 3.75
C TYR A 229 -8.50 -8.33 4.11
N ILE A 230 -9.30 -7.95 3.13
CA ILE A 230 -10.39 -6.98 3.32
C ILE A 230 -11.71 -7.75 3.41
N ARG A 231 -12.34 -7.71 4.60
CA ARG A 231 -13.68 -8.25 4.85
C ARG A 231 -14.59 -7.13 5.32
N LYS A 232 -15.71 -6.92 4.62
CA LYS A 232 -16.82 -6.08 5.11
C LYS A 232 -17.84 -7.01 5.78
N ASP A 233 -17.94 -6.97 7.11
CA ASP A 233 -19.05 -7.59 7.81
C ASP A 233 -20.28 -6.70 7.63
N TYR A 234 -21.21 -7.13 6.78
CA TYR A 234 -22.49 -6.49 6.62
C TYR A 234 -23.46 -7.08 7.65
N LYS A 235 -23.77 -6.34 8.72
CA LYS A 235 -25.01 -6.58 9.47
C LYS A 235 -26.16 -6.09 8.58
N ARG A 236 -26.99 -7.02 8.11
CA ARG A 236 -28.28 -6.68 7.51
C ARG A 236 -29.22 -6.15 8.60
N PRO A 237 -30.07 -5.15 8.32
CA PRO A 237 -31.29 -4.93 9.10
C PRO A 237 -32.24 -6.13 8.97
#